data_AF-A0A1I8J5T4-F1
#
_entry.id   AF-A0A1I8J5T4-F1
#
_cell.length_a   1.000
_cell.length_b   1.000
_cell.length_c   1.000
_cell.angle_alpha   90.00
_cell.angle_beta   90.00
_cell.angle_gamma   90.00
#
_symmetry.space_group_name_H-M   'P 1'
#
loop_
_entity.id
_entity.type
_entity.pdbx_description
1 polymer ?
#
loop_
_entity_poly.entity_id
_entity_poly.type
_entity_poly.pdbx_seq_one_letter_code
_entity_poly.pdbx_strand_id
1 'polypeptide(L)'
;MLEAVLNAYNNATDATDCLAKCQRVSCSAAVSVESNATCEMVTITTAKLSISANQVQQVIGSQVGAKVWKADDSDWPSPAVQLRNSSTGRNGSIQSVLINTTGCYLIRAAGARGGDNLLTNTSGGQGAQVSARVNLTAGTQLSIVVGQMGGSTSLDIEGGGGGGGSFVYRTVDQLLLLAAGGGGGACFKRN
;
A
#
# COMPACT_ATOMS: atom_id res chain seq x y z
N MET A 1 -18.37 -10.98 27.46
CA MET A 1 -17.47 -12.11 27.17
C MET A 1 -17.68 -12.57 25.75
N LEU A 2 -16.65 -12.41 24.94
CA LEU A 2 -16.62 -12.63 23.50
C LEU A 2 -16.77 -14.13 23.19
N GLU A 3 -17.81 -14.54 22.44
CA GLU A 3 -17.88 -15.90 21.89
C GLU A 3 -17.01 -15.97 20.63
N ALA A 4 -15.92 -16.74 20.72
CA ALA A 4 -15.03 -17.03 19.61
C ALA A 4 -15.55 -18.27 18.87
N VAL A 5 -15.97 -18.10 17.62
CA VAL A 5 -16.36 -19.20 16.74
C VAL A 5 -15.18 -19.48 15.81
N LEU A 6 -14.64 -20.71 15.89
CA LEU A 6 -13.66 -21.21 14.93
C LEU A 6 -14.38 -21.75 13.70
N ASN A 7 -14.08 -21.14 12.55
CA ASN A 7 -14.50 -21.64 11.25
C ASN A 7 -13.25 -22.14 10.51
N ALA A 8 -13.26 -23.40 10.10
CA ALA A 8 -12.22 -23.97 9.26
C ALA A 8 -12.69 -23.99 7.79
N TYR A 9 -11.83 -23.53 6.90
CA TYR A 9 -12.05 -23.58 5.47
C TYR A 9 -10.92 -24.36 4.80
N ASN A 10 -11.30 -25.40 4.05
CA ASN A 10 -10.38 -26.20 3.26
C ASN A 10 -10.24 -25.59 1.86
N ASN A 11 -9.06 -25.71 1.24
CA ASN A 11 -8.76 -25.18 -0.10
C ASN A 11 -8.49 -23.66 -0.12
N ALA A 12 -7.68 -23.18 0.84
CA ALA A 12 -7.05 -21.86 0.72
C ALA A 12 -5.76 -22.00 -0.07
N THR A 13 -5.65 -21.32 -1.20
CA THR A 13 -4.52 -21.46 -2.13
C THR A 13 -3.23 -20.81 -1.62
N ASP A 14 -3.37 -19.79 -0.79
CA ASP A 14 -2.29 -19.04 -0.17
C ASP A 14 -2.84 -18.24 1.03
N ALA A 15 -1.95 -17.72 1.87
CA ALA A 15 -2.27 -16.82 2.98
C ALA A 15 -3.23 -15.70 2.54
N THR A 16 -2.96 -15.08 1.39
CA THR A 16 -3.78 -13.99 0.83
C THR A 16 -5.26 -14.37 0.60
N ASP A 17 -5.54 -15.59 0.13
CA ASP A 17 -6.90 -16.11 -0.05
C ASP A 17 -7.59 -16.38 1.29
N CYS A 18 -6.85 -16.95 2.26
CA CYS A 18 -7.34 -17.15 3.62
C CYS A 18 -7.75 -15.82 4.28
N LEU A 19 -6.86 -14.82 4.17
CA LEU A 19 -7.08 -13.46 4.65
C LEU A 19 -8.28 -12.79 3.97
N ALA A 20 -8.48 -12.98 2.66
CA ALA A 20 -9.63 -12.43 1.93
C ALA A 20 -10.97 -13.05 2.36
N LYS A 21 -10.99 -14.36 2.65
CA LYS A 21 -12.19 -15.04 3.19
C LYS A 21 -12.53 -14.56 4.59
N CYS A 22 -11.50 -14.35 5.41
CA CYS A 22 -11.62 -13.82 6.76
C CYS A 22 -12.28 -12.43 6.77
N GLN A 23 -11.93 -11.56 5.81
CA GLN A 23 -12.56 -10.25 5.64
C GLN A 23 -14.06 -10.35 5.32
N ARG A 24 -14.48 -11.29 4.48
CA ARG A 24 -15.91 -11.46 4.14
C ARG A 24 -16.77 -11.85 5.35
N VAL A 25 -16.17 -12.54 6.32
CA VAL A 25 -16.87 -13.02 7.52
C VAL A 25 -16.60 -12.18 8.76
N SER A 26 -15.93 -11.02 8.62
CA SER A 26 -15.56 -10.13 9.73
C SER A 26 -14.86 -10.87 10.88
N CYS A 27 -13.88 -11.69 10.54
CA CYS A 27 -13.09 -12.41 11.51
C CYS A 27 -12.22 -11.48 12.38
N SER A 28 -11.95 -11.92 13.61
CA SER A 28 -11.01 -11.30 14.54
C SER A 28 -9.60 -11.88 14.43
N ALA A 29 -9.43 -13.08 13.86
CA ALA A 29 -8.12 -13.65 13.57
C ALA A 29 -8.21 -14.67 12.42
N ALA A 30 -7.12 -14.87 11.70
CA ALA A 30 -6.95 -15.94 10.71
C ALA A 30 -5.63 -16.67 10.96
N VAL A 31 -5.63 -17.97 10.65
CA VAL A 31 -4.44 -18.81 10.60
C VAL A 31 -4.45 -19.56 9.29
N SER A 32 -3.35 -19.45 8.55
CA SER A 32 -3.12 -20.19 7.32
C SER A 32 -1.99 -21.15 7.54
N VAL A 33 -2.21 -22.39 7.11
CA VAL A 33 -1.21 -23.44 7.12
C VAL A 33 -0.99 -23.89 5.67
N GLU A 34 0.17 -23.52 5.13
CA GLU A 34 0.50 -23.77 3.72
C GLU A 34 0.71 -25.26 3.41
N SER A 35 1.14 -26.05 4.41
CA SER A 35 1.44 -27.48 4.24
C SER A 35 0.22 -28.35 3.98
N ASN A 36 -0.98 -27.90 4.33
CA ASN A 36 -2.24 -28.64 4.16
C ASN A 36 -3.37 -27.78 3.57
N ALA A 37 -3.06 -26.57 3.05
CA ALA A 37 -4.01 -25.64 2.44
C ALA A 37 -5.25 -25.33 3.32
N THR A 38 -5.06 -25.28 4.65
CA THR A 38 -6.14 -24.95 5.59
C THR A 38 -6.11 -23.48 5.99
N CYS A 39 -7.31 -22.94 6.19
CA CYS A 39 -7.54 -21.60 6.69
C CYS A 39 -8.49 -21.67 7.88
N GLU A 40 -7.97 -21.44 9.08
CA GLU A 40 -8.75 -21.34 10.31
C GLU A 40 -9.01 -19.87 10.61
N MET A 41 -10.26 -19.52 10.86
CA MET A 41 -10.65 -18.13 11.13
C MET A 41 -11.45 -18.08 12.43
N VAL A 42 -11.11 -17.13 13.29
CA VAL A 42 -11.87 -16.86 14.51
C VAL A 42 -12.73 -15.65 14.28
N THR A 43 -14.04 -15.81 14.43
CA THR A 43 -14.99 -14.70 14.48
C THR A 43 -15.42 -14.49 15.92
N ILE A 44 -15.64 -13.24 16.29
CA ILE A 44 -16.14 -12.91 17.61
C ILE A 44 -17.50 -12.25 17.46
N THR A 45 -18.57 -12.92 17.86
CA THR A 45 -19.93 -12.55 17.44
C THR A 45 -20.72 -11.81 18.52
N THR A 46 -20.63 -12.17 19.81
CA THR A 46 -21.39 -11.47 20.87
C THR A 46 -20.72 -11.52 22.25
N ALA A 47 -21.11 -10.60 23.13
CA ALA A 47 -20.70 -10.53 24.52
C ALA A 47 -21.75 -11.15 25.47
N LYS A 48 -21.46 -12.30 26.08
CA LYS A 48 -22.26 -12.88 27.19
C LYS A 48 -21.69 -12.49 28.56
N LEU A 49 -22.51 -12.46 29.61
CA LEU A 49 -22.19 -11.86 30.93
C LEU A 49 -21.77 -12.84 32.03
N SER A 50 -21.51 -14.12 31.73
CA SER A 50 -21.10 -15.10 32.76
C SER A 50 -20.24 -16.23 32.23
N ILE A 51 -19.09 -16.47 32.87
CA ILE A 51 -18.22 -17.64 32.66
C ILE A 51 -18.85 -18.82 33.38
N SER A 52 -19.21 -19.89 32.67
CA SER A 52 -19.39 -21.20 33.31
C SER A 52 -18.07 -21.98 33.19
N ALA A 53 -17.80 -22.85 34.16
CA ALA A 53 -16.55 -23.57 34.36
C ALA A 53 -16.18 -24.61 33.26
N ASN A 54 -16.80 -24.53 32.08
CA ASN A 54 -16.67 -25.50 30.99
C ASN A 54 -15.99 -24.94 29.73
N GLN A 55 -15.26 -23.81 29.83
CA GLN A 55 -14.56 -23.23 28.69
C GLN A 55 -13.22 -23.93 28.41
N VAL A 56 -13.03 -24.36 27.16
CA VAL A 56 -11.79 -24.97 26.66
C VAL A 56 -10.89 -23.88 26.09
N GLN A 57 -9.63 -23.83 26.53
CA GLN A 57 -8.61 -22.95 25.94
C GLN A 57 -8.08 -23.61 24.66
N GLN A 58 -8.34 -23.01 23.51
CA GLN A 58 -7.88 -23.51 22.21
C GLN A 58 -6.74 -22.61 21.70
N VAL A 59 -5.57 -23.20 21.48
CA VAL A 59 -4.40 -22.51 20.94
C VAL A 59 -4.48 -22.54 19.42
N ILE A 60 -4.42 -21.37 18.78
CA ILE A 60 -4.50 -21.22 17.33
C ILE A 60 -3.08 -21.13 16.76
N GLY A 61 -2.80 -21.83 15.66
CA GLY A 61 -1.48 -21.79 15.01
C GLY A 61 -0.41 -22.69 15.65
N SER A 62 -0.80 -23.78 16.31
CA SER A 62 0.13 -24.76 16.90
C SER A 62 0.88 -25.63 15.86
N GLN A 63 0.54 -25.50 14.57
CA GLN A 63 1.14 -26.30 13.49
C GLN A 63 2.43 -25.67 12.98
N VAL A 64 3.42 -26.51 12.62
CA VAL A 64 4.67 -26.06 12.01
C VAL A 64 4.37 -25.38 10.67
N GLY A 65 4.78 -24.12 10.52
CA GLY A 65 4.51 -23.30 9.33
C GLY A 65 3.20 -22.49 9.39
N ALA A 66 2.48 -22.51 10.53
CA ALA A 66 1.31 -21.67 10.72
C ALA A 66 1.67 -20.18 10.75
N LYS A 67 1.02 -19.39 9.90
CA LYS A 67 1.07 -17.92 9.95
C LYS A 67 -0.22 -17.43 10.61
N VAL A 68 -0.09 -16.60 11.65
CA VAL A 68 -1.21 -16.08 12.46
C VAL A 68 -1.36 -14.59 12.24
N TRP A 69 -2.56 -14.17 11.89
CA TRP A 69 -2.93 -12.76 11.78
C TRP A 69 -4.01 -12.44 12.80
N LYS A 70 -3.75 -11.42 13.62
CA LYS A 70 -4.79 -10.79 14.44
C LYS A 70 -5.41 -9.66 13.63
N ALA A 71 -6.73 -9.56 13.66
CA ALA A 71 -7.46 -8.40 13.17
C ALA A 71 -7.38 -7.26 14.19
N ASP A 72 -6.18 -6.98 14.71
CA ASP A 72 -5.94 -5.68 15.30
C ASP A 72 -6.02 -4.70 14.12
N ASP A 73 -7.02 -3.83 14.14
CA ASP A 73 -7.34 -2.86 13.10
C ASP A 73 -6.06 -2.27 12.49
N SER A 74 -5.77 -2.57 11.21
CA SER A 74 -4.88 -1.83 10.29
C SER A 74 -3.65 -2.53 9.67
N ASP A 75 -3.33 -3.79 9.97
CA ASP A 75 -2.20 -4.49 9.30
C ASP A 75 -2.63 -5.71 8.47
N TRP A 76 -3.83 -5.67 7.88
CA TRP A 76 -4.12 -6.56 6.76
C TRP A 76 -3.28 -6.09 5.57
N PRO A 77 -2.43 -6.94 4.95
CA PRO A 77 -1.76 -6.58 3.72
C PRO A 77 -2.82 -6.48 2.62
N SER A 78 -3.48 -5.32 2.49
CA SER A 78 -4.08 -4.93 1.23
C SER A 78 -2.94 -5.02 0.21
N PRO A 79 -3.12 -5.72 -0.93
CA PRO A 79 -2.06 -5.86 -1.92
C PRO A 79 -1.52 -4.47 -2.25
N ALA A 80 -0.21 -4.28 -2.07
CA ALA A 80 0.43 -3.01 -2.31
C ALA A 80 0.26 -2.65 -3.79
N VAL A 81 -0.62 -1.70 -4.09
CA VAL A 81 -0.80 -1.20 -5.46
C VAL A 81 0.39 -0.31 -5.79
N GLN A 82 1.34 -0.85 -6.55
CA GLN A 82 2.50 -0.12 -7.04
C GLN A 82 2.19 0.52 -8.39
N LEU A 83 2.13 1.85 -8.43
CA LEU A 83 1.94 2.62 -9.65
C LEU A 83 3.26 3.27 -10.06
N ARG A 84 3.57 3.22 -11.36
CA ARG A 84 4.83 3.72 -11.92
C ARG A 84 4.59 4.84 -12.91
N ASN A 85 5.64 5.56 -13.26
CA ASN A 85 5.63 6.55 -14.32
C ASN A 85 5.12 5.93 -15.63
N SER A 86 4.21 6.62 -16.33
CA SER A 86 3.67 6.13 -17.62
C SER A 86 4.52 6.54 -18.83
N SER A 87 5.58 7.32 -18.64
CA SER A 87 6.47 7.86 -19.68
C SER A 87 7.70 8.55 -19.05
N THR A 88 8.36 9.44 -19.79
CA THR A 88 9.48 10.29 -19.37
C THR A 88 9.29 11.74 -19.87
N GLY A 89 10.02 12.70 -19.30
CA GLY A 89 9.95 14.10 -19.72
C GLY A 89 8.61 14.77 -19.36
N ARG A 90 8.02 15.53 -20.30
CA ARG A 90 6.80 16.33 -20.05
C ARG A 90 5.50 15.50 -20.08
N ASN A 91 5.50 14.34 -20.71
CA ASN A 91 4.27 13.59 -20.95
C ASN A 91 4.01 12.58 -19.84
N GLY A 92 2.74 12.43 -19.43
CA GLY A 92 2.32 11.49 -18.41
C GLY A 92 0.81 11.29 -18.44
N SER A 93 0.32 10.32 -17.68
CA SER A 93 -1.10 10.00 -17.57
C SER A 93 -1.51 9.82 -16.10
N ILE A 94 -2.76 10.15 -15.83
CA ILE A 94 -3.37 9.92 -14.52
C ILE A 94 -3.78 8.46 -14.43
N GLN A 95 -3.37 7.80 -13.35
CA GLN A 95 -3.77 6.44 -13.02
C GLN A 95 -4.89 6.49 -11.98
N SER A 96 -5.81 5.52 -12.01
CA SER A 96 -6.95 5.47 -11.09
C SER A 96 -6.95 4.19 -10.26
N VAL A 97 -7.26 4.29 -8.97
CA VAL A 97 -7.41 3.14 -8.06
C VAL A 97 -8.76 3.22 -7.37
N LEU A 98 -9.51 2.12 -7.40
CA LEU A 98 -10.74 1.96 -6.63
C LEU A 98 -10.44 1.27 -5.31
N ILE A 99 -10.90 1.89 -4.21
CA ILE A 99 -10.79 1.31 -2.87
C ILE A 99 -11.95 0.32 -2.67
N ASN A 100 -11.64 -0.96 -2.50
CA ASN A 100 -12.66 -2.00 -2.36
C ASN A 100 -13.09 -2.26 -0.91
N THR A 101 -12.27 -1.83 0.07
CA THR A 101 -12.48 -2.10 1.49
C THR A 101 -12.27 -0.81 2.29
N THR A 102 -13.16 -0.51 3.22
CA THR A 102 -12.94 0.62 4.15
C THR A 102 -11.80 0.29 5.10
N GLY A 103 -10.87 1.22 5.30
CA GLY A 103 -9.74 1.03 6.20
C GLY A 103 -8.74 2.18 6.23
N CYS A 104 -7.69 2.03 7.03
CA CYS A 104 -6.55 2.96 7.09
C CYS A 104 -5.48 2.52 6.09
N TYR A 105 -5.19 3.36 5.10
CA TYR A 105 -4.24 3.08 4.03
C TYR A 105 -2.94 3.87 4.23
N LEU A 106 -1.81 3.18 4.11
CA LEU A 106 -0.49 3.83 3.99
C LEU A 106 -0.23 4.18 2.52
N ILE A 107 -0.29 5.47 2.20
CA ILE A 107 0.06 5.99 0.87
C ILE A 107 1.51 6.43 0.91
N ARG A 108 2.30 5.98 -0.07
CA ARG A 108 3.69 6.42 -0.29
C ARG A 108 3.81 6.98 -1.69
N ALA A 109 4.34 8.20 -1.81
CA ALA A 109 4.62 8.84 -3.09
C ALA A 109 6.07 9.30 -3.13
N ALA A 110 6.70 9.09 -4.29
CA ALA A 110 8.03 9.61 -4.60
C ALA A 110 7.91 10.53 -5.81
N GLY A 111 8.41 11.77 -5.69
CA GLY A 111 8.59 12.64 -6.85
C GLY A 111 9.73 12.11 -7.73
N ALA A 112 9.68 12.44 -9.02
CA ALA A 112 10.73 12.01 -9.94
C ALA A 112 12.01 12.82 -9.77
N ARG A 113 13.15 12.23 -10.15
CA ARG A 113 14.43 12.94 -10.20
C ARG A 113 14.49 13.95 -11.35
N GLY A 114 15.35 14.95 -11.19
CA GLY A 114 15.78 15.80 -12.29
C GLY A 114 16.63 15.04 -13.32
N GLY A 115 16.71 15.61 -14.52
CA GLY A 115 17.58 15.14 -15.59
C GLY A 115 19.04 15.50 -15.33
N ASP A 116 19.94 14.75 -15.96
CA ASP A 116 21.38 14.89 -15.80
C ASP A 116 21.98 15.84 -16.84
N ASN A 117 23.18 16.34 -16.57
CA ASN A 117 24.08 16.83 -17.58
C ASN A 117 25.15 15.74 -17.83
N LEU A 118 25.05 15.09 -18.99
CA LEU A 118 25.89 13.96 -19.38
C LEU A 118 27.31 14.40 -19.77
N LEU A 119 27.48 15.65 -20.20
CA LEU A 119 28.80 16.20 -20.55
C LEU A 119 29.64 16.47 -19.31
N THR A 120 29.03 17.07 -18.29
CA THR A 120 29.71 17.40 -17.03
C THR A 120 29.60 16.31 -15.97
N ASN A 121 29.00 15.16 -16.32
CA ASN A 121 28.69 14.07 -15.39
C ASN A 121 27.98 14.55 -14.10
N THR A 122 27.11 15.55 -14.23
CA THR A 122 26.36 16.10 -13.09
C THR A 122 24.97 15.49 -13.08
N SER A 123 24.63 14.79 -12.01
CA SER A 123 23.30 14.18 -11.86
C SER A 123 22.25 15.19 -11.43
N GLY A 124 21.02 15.00 -11.91
CA GLY A 124 19.86 15.69 -11.36
C GLY A 124 19.59 15.29 -9.91
N GLY A 125 18.99 16.21 -9.15
CA GLY A 125 18.57 15.96 -7.77
C GLY A 125 17.46 14.91 -7.68
N GLN A 126 17.41 14.21 -6.55
CA GLN A 126 16.35 13.25 -6.25
C GLN A 126 15.03 13.98 -5.94
N GLY A 127 13.90 13.36 -6.27
CA GLY A 127 12.59 13.83 -5.82
C GLY A 127 12.35 13.50 -4.35
N ALA A 128 11.43 14.24 -3.73
CA ALA A 128 11.02 14.00 -2.36
C ALA A 128 10.25 12.68 -2.24
N GLN A 129 10.37 12.02 -1.09
CA GLN A 129 9.54 10.87 -0.73
C GLN A 129 8.66 11.26 0.46
N VAL A 130 7.35 11.03 0.33
CA VAL A 130 6.38 11.39 1.36
C VAL A 130 5.46 10.19 1.60
N SER A 131 5.09 9.97 2.85
CA SER A 131 4.14 8.94 3.24
C SER A 131 3.11 9.47 4.21
N ALA A 132 1.85 9.07 4.03
CA ALA A 132 0.76 9.42 4.95
C ALA A 132 -0.18 8.23 5.16
N ARG A 133 -0.75 8.16 6.37
CA ARG A 133 -1.85 7.25 6.68
C ARG A 133 -3.17 8.00 6.51
N VAL A 134 -4.07 7.45 5.70
CA VAL A 134 -5.36 8.07 5.38
C VAL A 134 -6.47 7.03 5.51
N ASN A 135 -7.55 7.40 6.19
CA ASN A 135 -8.75 6.57 6.24
C ASN A 135 -9.53 6.74 4.93
N LEU A 136 -9.75 5.63 4.21
CA LEU A 136 -10.50 5.59 2.96
C LEU A 136 -11.68 4.65 3.11
N THR A 137 -12.81 5.02 2.52
CA THR A 137 -14.01 4.19 2.50
C THR A 137 -14.08 3.36 1.22
N ALA A 138 -14.66 2.17 1.29
CA ALA A 138 -14.98 1.37 0.11
C ALA A 138 -15.79 2.20 -0.90
N GLY A 139 -15.49 2.05 -2.19
CA GLY A 139 -16.04 2.84 -3.28
C GLY A 139 -15.29 4.16 -3.55
N THR A 140 -14.33 4.56 -2.71
CA THR A 140 -13.52 5.76 -2.98
C THR A 140 -12.66 5.53 -4.22
N GLN A 141 -12.78 6.43 -5.21
CA GLN A 141 -11.86 6.46 -6.35
C GLN A 141 -10.74 7.47 -6.09
N LEU A 142 -9.50 7.00 -6.25
CA LEU A 142 -8.30 7.81 -6.18
C LEU A 142 -7.76 8.06 -7.59
N SER A 143 -7.31 9.28 -7.82
CA SER A 143 -6.54 9.69 -8.99
C SER A 143 -5.10 9.94 -8.57
N ILE A 144 -4.18 9.31 -9.28
CA ILE A 144 -2.76 9.24 -8.93
C ILE A 144 -1.94 9.72 -10.13
N VAL A 145 -1.13 10.74 -9.87
CA VAL A 145 -0.15 11.27 -10.83
C VAL A 145 1.22 10.84 -10.34
N VAL A 146 1.96 10.16 -11.20
CA VAL A 146 3.37 9.81 -10.95
C VAL A 146 4.23 10.75 -11.75
N GLY A 147 5.13 11.46 -11.07
CA GLY A 147 6.07 12.37 -11.69
C GLY A 147 7.03 11.66 -12.65
N GLN A 148 7.46 12.39 -13.66
CA GLN A 148 8.39 11.88 -14.68
C GLN A 148 9.79 12.45 -14.47
N MET A 149 10.79 11.66 -14.85
CA MET A 149 12.18 12.13 -14.85
C MET A 149 12.33 13.34 -15.77
N GLY A 150 13.04 14.36 -15.30
CA GLY A 150 13.41 15.50 -16.13
C GLY A 150 14.31 15.10 -17.30
N GLY A 151 14.29 15.86 -18.39
CA GLY A 151 15.14 15.57 -19.55
C GLY A 151 16.62 15.83 -19.26
N SER A 152 17.50 14.92 -19.70
CA SER A 152 18.94 15.12 -19.63
C SER A 152 19.47 15.89 -20.83
N THR A 153 20.60 16.57 -20.67
CA THR A 153 21.33 17.26 -21.74
C THR A 153 22.76 16.78 -21.82
N SER A 154 23.39 16.96 -22.98
CA SER A 154 24.81 16.73 -23.23
C SER A 154 25.55 18.01 -23.65
N LEU A 155 24.95 19.17 -23.40
CA LEU A 155 25.51 20.48 -23.74
C LEU A 155 26.11 21.15 -22.49
N ASP A 156 27.17 21.92 -22.68
CA ASP A 156 27.93 22.61 -21.62
C ASP A 156 27.19 23.83 -21.05
N ILE A 157 26.36 24.47 -21.87
CA ILE A 157 25.58 25.66 -21.51
C ILE A 157 24.16 25.34 -21.02
N GLU A 158 23.76 24.07 -21.00
CA GLU A 158 22.41 23.65 -20.59
C GLU A 158 22.39 22.96 -19.23
N GLY A 159 21.30 23.20 -18.48
CA GLY A 159 20.95 22.39 -17.33
C GLY A 159 20.03 21.24 -17.71
N GLY A 160 20.04 20.17 -16.91
CA GLY A 160 19.01 19.15 -16.98
C GLY A 160 17.64 19.73 -16.60
N GLY A 161 16.56 19.15 -17.11
CA GLY A 161 15.20 19.50 -16.73
C GLY A 161 14.87 19.06 -15.30
N GLY A 162 13.98 19.79 -14.63
CA GLY A 162 13.44 19.38 -13.32
C GLY A 162 12.57 18.13 -13.43
N GLY A 163 12.55 17.32 -12.37
CA GLY A 163 11.66 16.16 -12.23
C GLY A 163 10.23 16.58 -11.89
N GLY A 164 9.26 15.80 -12.34
CA GLY A 164 7.85 16.01 -12.02
C GLY A 164 7.50 15.59 -10.59
N GLY A 165 6.52 16.26 -9.99
CA GLY A 165 5.93 15.87 -8.71
C GLY A 165 4.95 14.70 -8.85
N SER A 166 4.75 13.97 -7.76
CA SER A 166 3.76 12.90 -7.65
C SER A 166 2.63 13.31 -6.70
N PHE A 167 1.39 13.03 -7.07
CA PHE A 167 0.19 13.47 -6.35
C PHE A 167 -0.81 12.34 -6.22
N VAL A 168 -1.45 12.26 -5.05
CA VAL A 168 -2.59 11.37 -4.81
C VAL A 168 -3.74 12.22 -4.32
N TYR A 169 -4.86 12.19 -5.03
CA TYR A 169 -6.06 12.93 -4.69
C TYR A 169 -7.31 12.09 -4.93
N ARG A 170 -8.39 12.44 -4.24
CA ARG A 170 -9.67 11.77 -4.42
C ARG A 170 -10.36 12.32 -5.67
N THR A 171 -10.86 11.43 -6.52
CA THR A 171 -11.36 11.81 -7.86
C THR A 171 -12.63 12.65 -7.78
N VAL A 172 -13.52 12.37 -6.82
CA VAL A 172 -14.86 12.97 -6.76
C VAL A 172 -14.86 14.45 -6.34
N ASP A 173 -13.97 14.83 -5.42
CA ASP A 173 -13.91 16.15 -4.80
C ASP A 173 -12.56 16.85 -5.03
N GLN A 174 -11.65 16.20 -5.76
CA GLN A 174 -10.29 16.68 -6.02
C GLN A 174 -9.47 16.95 -4.75
N LEU A 175 -9.85 16.34 -3.62
CA LEU A 175 -9.15 16.54 -2.36
C LEU A 175 -7.75 15.92 -2.42
N LEU A 176 -6.72 16.77 -2.27
CA LEU A 176 -5.33 16.33 -2.23
C LEU A 176 -5.05 15.57 -0.93
N LEU A 177 -4.59 14.33 -1.06
CA LEU A 177 -4.25 13.46 0.08
C LEU A 177 -2.75 13.43 0.32
N LEU A 178 -1.94 13.46 -0.74
CA LEU A 178 -0.49 13.39 -0.67
C LEU A 178 0.14 14.07 -1.88
N ALA A 179 1.24 14.80 -1.65
CA ALA A 179 2.07 15.36 -2.69
C ALA A 179 3.56 15.13 -2.37
N ALA A 180 4.34 14.79 -3.38
CA ALA A 180 5.78 14.64 -3.30
C ALA A 180 6.44 15.46 -4.41
N GLY A 181 7.28 16.43 -4.04
CA GLY A 181 7.97 17.30 -4.99
C GLY A 181 9.00 16.57 -5.83
N GLY A 182 9.17 16.99 -7.09
CA GLY A 182 10.23 16.48 -7.97
C GLY A 182 11.60 17.09 -7.66
N GLY A 183 12.66 16.44 -8.12
CA GLY A 183 14.04 16.87 -7.93
C GLY A 183 14.47 17.95 -8.92
N GLY A 184 15.38 18.83 -8.51
CA GLY A 184 15.98 19.83 -9.39
C GLY A 184 16.83 19.19 -10.49
N GLY A 185 16.89 19.80 -11.67
CA GLY A 185 17.76 19.34 -12.76
C GLY A 185 19.23 19.63 -12.47
N ALA A 186 20.12 18.88 -13.12
CA ALA A 186 21.56 19.13 -13.05
C ALA A 186 21.87 20.55 -13.56
N CYS A 187 22.79 21.26 -12.89
CA CYS A 187 23.27 22.55 -13.33
C CYS A 187 24.80 22.54 -13.48
N PHE A 188 25.30 23.43 -14.32
CA PHE A 188 26.73 23.64 -14.49
C PHE A 188 27.33 24.20 -13.19
N LYS A 189 28.29 23.48 -12.60
CA LYS A 189 29.06 23.98 -11.46
C LYS A 189 30.29 24.71 -12.02
N ARG A 190 30.27 26.05 -11.99
CA ARG A 190 31.50 26.84 -12.20
C ARG A 190 32.43 26.65 -11.01
N ASN A 191 33.65 26.17 -11.27
CA ASN A 191 34.77 26.27 -10.33
C ASN A 191 35.27 27.71 -10.25
#